data_AF-M1AA19-F1
#
_entry.id   AF-M1AA19-F1
#
_cell.length_a   1.000
_cell.length_b   1.000
_cell.length_c   1.000
_cell.angle_alpha   90.00
_cell.angle_beta   90.00
_cell.angle_gamma   90.00
#
_symmetry.space_group_name_H-M   'P 1'
#
loop_
_entity.id
_entity.type
_entity.pdbx_description
1 polymer ?
#
loop_
_entity_poly.entity_id
_entity_poly.type
_entity_poly.pdbx_seq_one_letter_code
_entity_poly.pdbx_strand_id
1 'polypeptide(L)'
;MIFVDLPVGTGFSYATTQKANYSDDLQSADHSYEFLHKWLIEHQEYLNNPFYVAGDSYSGITVPIVTQVISNGNDMGIKPWINLKGYILGNPVTFTGRRDYYMLPFAHGMGLIPDELYKGAGHTGPEYKPVESLAMLKRWLTYESL
;
A
#
# COMPACT_ATOMS: atom_id res chain seq x y z
N MET A 1 19.41 -9.74 -5.34
CA MET A 1 18.25 -8.83 -5.19
C MET A 1 17.80 -8.45 -6.59
N ILE A 2 16.52 -8.54 -6.88
CA ILE A 2 15.94 -8.23 -8.20
C ILE A 2 15.01 -7.04 -8.00
N PHE A 3 15.16 -6.02 -8.82
CA PHE A 3 14.25 -4.87 -8.87
C PHE A 3 13.39 -4.98 -10.11
N VAL A 4 12.08 -4.79 -9.95
CA VAL A 4 11.11 -4.95 -11.03
C VAL A 4 10.26 -3.70 -11.09
N ASP A 5 10.26 -3.03 -12.24
CA ASP A 5 9.37 -1.91 -12.50
C ASP A 5 7.94 -2.43 -12.72
N LEU A 6 7.06 -2.22 -11.73
CA LEU A 6 5.67 -2.63 -11.75
C LEU A 6 4.77 -1.57 -11.09
N PRO A 7 3.50 -1.43 -11.52
CA PRO A 7 2.90 -2.09 -12.66
C PRO A 7 3.38 -1.53 -14.01
N VAL A 8 2.80 -2.03 -15.10
CA VAL A 8 2.93 -1.44 -16.43
C VAL A 8 2.73 0.09 -16.41
N GLY A 9 3.61 0.82 -17.10
CA GLY A 9 3.68 2.28 -17.04
C GLY A 9 4.65 2.83 -15.99
N THR A 10 5.20 1.98 -15.13
CA THR A 10 6.26 2.36 -14.18
C THR A 10 7.63 2.21 -14.81
N GLY A 11 8.48 3.23 -14.69
CA GLY A 11 9.89 3.16 -15.13
C GLY A 11 10.04 2.73 -16.58
N PHE A 12 10.69 1.59 -16.81
CA PHE A 12 10.90 1.02 -18.14
C PHE A 12 9.84 0.00 -18.57
N SER A 13 8.88 -0.35 -17.71
CA SER A 13 7.79 -1.28 -18.04
C SER A 13 6.69 -0.57 -18.83
N TYR A 14 6.37 -1.06 -20.04
CA TYR A 14 5.39 -0.42 -20.92
C TYR A 14 4.41 -1.42 -21.56
N ALA A 15 3.23 -0.92 -21.92
CA ALA A 15 2.24 -1.65 -22.70
C ALA A 15 2.35 -1.29 -24.19
N THR A 16 2.05 -2.25 -25.07
CA THR A 16 1.93 -2.01 -26.52
C THR A 16 0.51 -1.64 -26.96
N THR A 17 -0.46 -1.69 -26.03
CA THR A 17 -1.86 -1.32 -26.29
C THR A 17 -2.38 -0.42 -25.17
N GLN A 18 -3.29 0.49 -25.52
CA GLN A 18 -3.86 1.42 -24.55
C GLN A 18 -4.62 0.71 -23.41
N LYS A 19 -5.32 -0.39 -23.72
CA LYS A 19 -6.05 -1.17 -22.72
C LYS A 19 -5.11 -1.79 -21.68
N ALA A 20 -3.95 -2.29 -22.11
CA ALA A 20 -2.97 -2.92 -21.21
C ALA A 20 -2.14 -1.90 -20.43
N ASN A 21 -2.33 -0.59 -20.62
CA ASN A 21 -1.62 0.45 -19.88
C ASN A 21 -2.24 0.77 -18.51
N TYR A 22 -3.25 0.00 -18.10
CA TYR A 22 -3.94 0.15 -16.82
C TYR A 22 -3.97 -1.20 -16.11
N SER A 23 -3.73 -1.19 -14.81
CA SER A 23 -3.84 -2.37 -13.95
C SER A 23 -4.31 -1.95 -12.56
N ASP A 24 -5.02 -2.84 -11.88
CA ASP A 24 -5.28 -2.76 -10.46
C ASP A 24 -4.25 -3.56 -9.64
N ASP A 25 -4.39 -3.57 -8.31
CA ASP A 25 -3.47 -4.25 -7.41
C ASP A 25 -3.40 -5.77 -7.66
N LEU A 26 -4.52 -6.40 -8.04
CA LEU A 26 -4.57 -7.84 -8.31
C LEU A 26 -3.87 -8.17 -9.63
N GLN A 27 -4.20 -7.44 -10.70
CA GLN A 27 -3.53 -7.58 -11.99
C GLN A 27 -2.03 -7.32 -11.88
N SER A 28 -1.61 -6.31 -11.11
CA SER A 28 -0.19 -6.06 -10.88
C SER A 28 0.50 -7.21 -10.16
N ALA A 29 -0.18 -7.87 -9.21
CA ALA A 29 0.38 -9.01 -8.50
C ALA A 29 0.48 -10.25 -9.41
N ASP A 30 -0.52 -10.50 -10.24
CA ASP A 30 -0.51 -11.58 -11.22
C ASP A 30 0.62 -11.39 -12.24
N HIS A 31 0.80 -10.17 -12.76
CA HIS A 31 1.93 -9.85 -13.65
C HIS A 31 3.28 -10.03 -12.95
N SER A 32 3.40 -9.68 -11.66
CA SER A 32 4.62 -9.92 -10.88
C SER A 32 4.92 -11.42 -10.76
N TYR A 33 3.89 -12.24 -10.53
CA TYR A 33 4.01 -13.69 -10.44
C TYR A 33 4.41 -14.31 -11.78
N GLU A 34 3.78 -13.88 -12.88
CA GLU A 34 4.15 -14.31 -14.23
C GLU A 34 5.60 -13.94 -14.58
N PHE A 35 6.01 -12.71 -14.29
CA PHE A 35 7.38 -12.25 -14.48
C PHE A 35 8.36 -13.17 -13.75
N LEU A 36 8.10 -13.43 -12.46
CA LEU A 36 8.98 -14.24 -11.63
C LEU A 36 9.10 -15.69 -12.15
N HIS A 37 8.00 -16.29 -12.59
CA HIS A 37 8.01 -17.63 -13.20
C HIS A 37 8.85 -17.67 -14.46
N LYS A 38 8.62 -16.74 -15.40
CA LYS A 38 9.38 -16.64 -16.64
C LYS A 38 10.87 -16.40 -16.36
N TRP A 39 11.17 -15.51 -15.43
CA TRP A 39 12.55 -15.20 -15.01
C TRP A 39 13.25 -16.44 -14.42
N LEU A 40 12.59 -17.21 -13.54
CA LEU A 40 13.18 -18.43 -12.95
C LEU A 40 13.32 -19.59 -13.93
N ILE A 41 12.50 -19.65 -14.99
CA ILE A 41 12.69 -20.62 -16.09
C ILE A 41 14.00 -20.34 -16.82
N GLU A 42 14.32 -19.06 -17.04
CA GLU A 42 15.56 -18.63 -17.70
C GLU A 42 16.78 -18.65 -16.78
N HIS A 43 16.58 -18.51 -15.46
CA HIS A 43 17.64 -18.40 -14.46
C HIS A 43 17.53 -19.52 -13.40
N GLN A 44 17.65 -20.77 -13.86
CA GLN A 44 17.40 -21.96 -13.04
C GLN A 44 18.37 -22.11 -11.86
N GLU A 45 19.54 -21.49 -11.92
CA GLU A 45 20.54 -21.49 -10.84
C GLU A 45 20.02 -20.87 -9.52
N TYR A 46 18.95 -20.08 -9.57
CA TYR A 46 18.35 -19.46 -8.38
C TYR A 46 17.19 -20.26 -7.76
N LEU A 47 16.74 -21.38 -8.37
CA LEU A 47 15.54 -22.10 -7.93
C LEU A 47 15.56 -22.55 -6.47
N ASN A 48 16.74 -22.92 -5.97
CA ASN A 48 16.89 -23.41 -4.60
C ASN A 48 17.10 -22.27 -3.58
N ASN A 49 17.31 -21.04 -4.03
CA ASN A 49 17.61 -19.93 -3.12
C ASN A 49 16.37 -19.56 -2.30
N PRO A 50 16.52 -19.28 -0.99
CA PRO A 50 15.46 -18.70 -0.19
C PRO A 50 14.94 -17.42 -0.85
N PHE A 51 13.64 -17.38 -1.14
CA PHE A 51 13.01 -16.27 -1.82
C PHE A 51 12.18 -15.44 -0.84
N TYR A 52 12.36 -14.12 -0.88
CA TYR A 52 11.60 -13.16 -0.09
C TYR A 52 11.07 -12.07 -1.01
N VAL A 53 9.82 -11.65 -0.77
CA VAL A 53 9.23 -10.49 -1.45
C VAL A 53 9.42 -9.27 -0.56
N ALA A 54 9.90 -8.16 -1.08
CA ALA A 54 10.11 -6.94 -0.29
C ALA A 54 9.57 -5.71 -1.00
N GLY A 55 9.10 -4.73 -0.23
CA GLY A 55 8.66 -3.45 -0.77
C GLY A 55 8.48 -2.39 0.32
N ASP A 56 8.23 -1.16 -0.10
CA ASP A 56 8.07 0.00 0.76
C ASP A 56 6.80 0.79 0.40
N SER A 57 6.27 1.59 1.33
CA SER A 57 5.16 2.52 1.07
C SER A 57 3.91 1.78 0.53
N TYR A 58 3.43 2.11 -0.68
CA TYR A 58 2.24 1.48 -1.28
C TYR A 58 2.40 -0.04 -1.49
N SER A 59 3.63 -0.54 -1.56
CA SER A 59 3.90 -1.98 -1.62
C SER A 59 3.39 -2.75 -0.41
N GLY A 60 2.99 -2.08 0.68
CA GLY A 60 2.23 -2.69 1.77
C GLY A 60 0.92 -3.35 1.33
N ILE A 61 0.35 -2.93 0.19
CA ILE A 61 -0.80 -3.58 -0.45
C ILE A 61 -0.35 -4.71 -1.38
N THR A 62 0.59 -4.44 -2.28
CA THR A 62 0.92 -5.38 -3.37
C THR A 62 1.81 -6.55 -2.94
N VAL A 63 2.77 -6.35 -2.04
CA VAL A 63 3.71 -7.40 -1.58
C VAL A 63 3.00 -8.58 -0.90
N PRO A 64 2.04 -8.36 0.02
CA PRO A 64 1.24 -9.47 0.56
C PRO A 64 0.46 -10.23 -0.51
N ILE A 65 -0.12 -9.52 -1.49
CA ILE A 65 -0.87 -10.16 -2.60
C ILE A 65 0.07 -11.02 -3.45
N VAL A 66 1.22 -10.48 -3.87
CA VAL A 66 2.23 -11.24 -4.63
C VAL A 66 2.69 -12.47 -3.85
N THR A 67 2.96 -12.32 -2.56
CA THR A 67 3.35 -13.43 -1.68
C THR A 67 2.26 -14.51 -1.63
N GLN A 68 0.99 -14.12 -1.53
CA GLN A 68 -0.13 -15.03 -1.52
C GLN A 68 -0.29 -15.77 -2.86
N VAL A 69 -0.16 -15.06 -3.99
CA VAL A 69 -0.23 -15.68 -5.33
C VAL A 69 0.89 -16.70 -5.52
N ILE A 70 2.11 -16.40 -5.06
CA ILE A 70 3.23 -17.37 -5.07
C ILE A 70 2.90 -18.59 -4.21
N SER A 71 2.40 -18.39 -2.98
CA SER A 71 2.05 -19.49 -2.08
C SER A 71 0.98 -20.39 -2.70
N ASN A 72 -0.09 -19.81 -3.25
CA ASN A 72 -1.17 -20.56 -3.90
C ASN A 72 -0.63 -21.35 -5.11
N GLY A 73 0.23 -20.73 -5.91
CA GLY A 73 0.85 -21.41 -7.06
C GLY A 73 1.70 -22.60 -6.67
N ASN A 74 2.47 -22.48 -5.58
CA ASN A 74 3.21 -23.59 -5.00
C ASN A 74 2.25 -24.70 -4.51
N ASP A 75 1.21 -24.37 -3.77
CA ASP A 75 0.23 -25.36 -3.27
C ASP A 75 -0.48 -26.10 -4.41
N MET A 76 -0.70 -25.43 -5.54
CA MET A 76 -1.25 -26.02 -6.77
C MET A 76 -0.22 -26.85 -7.57
N GLY A 77 1.04 -26.89 -7.15
CA GLY A 77 2.11 -27.63 -7.81
C GLY A 77 2.61 -26.99 -9.11
N ILE A 78 2.33 -25.70 -9.35
CA ILE A 78 2.80 -24.98 -10.54
C ILE A 78 4.34 -24.91 -10.50
N LYS A 79 4.99 -25.12 -11.65
CA LYS A 79 6.45 -25.11 -11.79
C LYS A 79 6.91 -23.89 -12.60
N PRO A 80 8.12 -23.35 -12.32
CA PRO A 80 9.05 -23.73 -11.24
C PRO A 80 8.51 -23.51 -9.82
N TRP A 81 8.92 -24.39 -8.89
CA TRP A 81 8.60 -24.21 -7.48
C TRP A 81 9.43 -23.07 -6.90
N ILE A 82 8.79 -22.12 -6.23
CA ILE A 82 9.48 -20.96 -5.65
C ILE A 82 9.73 -21.25 -4.16
N ASN A 83 10.99 -21.22 -3.72
CA ASN A 83 11.37 -21.44 -2.32
C ASN A 83 11.04 -20.23 -1.41
N LEU A 84 9.77 -19.84 -1.38
CA LEU A 84 9.24 -18.70 -0.64
C LEU A 84 9.43 -18.89 0.87
N LYS A 85 10.03 -17.90 1.54
CA LYS A 85 10.25 -17.88 2.99
C LYS A 85 9.48 -16.80 3.72
N GLY A 86 9.04 -15.77 3.03
CA GLY A 86 8.23 -14.69 3.62
C GLY A 86 8.36 -13.40 2.83
N TYR A 87 7.97 -12.31 3.47
CA TYR A 87 8.03 -10.97 2.88
C TYR A 87 8.44 -9.92 3.90
N ILE A 88 8.89 -8.77 3.39
CA ILE A 88 9.40 -7.64 4.18
C ILE A 88 8.69 -6.37 3.71
N LEU A 89 8.25 -5.54 4.66
CA LEU A 89 7.60 -4.27 4.38
C LEU A 89 8.31 -3.12 5.08
N GLY A 90 8.78 -2.14 4.30
CA GLY A 90 9.18 -0.82 4.77
C GLY A 90 7.96 0.10 4.81
N ASN A 91 7.82 0.87 5.90
CA ASN A 91 6.81 1.92 6.08
C ASN A 91 5.47 1.73 5.31
N PRO A 92 4.79 0.57 5.46
CA PRO A 92 3.78 0.15 4.51
C PRO A 92 2.44 0.86 4.69
N VAL A 93 1.73 1.06 3.58
CA VAL A 93 0.28 1.21 3.60
C VAL A 93 -0.35 -0.15 3.86
N THR A 94 -1.05 -0.32 4.98
CA THR A 94 -1.72 -1.59 5.36
C THR A 94 -3.24 -1.46 5.48
N PHE A 95 -3.71 -0.34 6.04
CA PHE A 95 -5.15 -0.06 6.18
C PHE A 95 -5.45 1.40 5.82
N THR A 96 -6.25 1.62 4.79
CA THR A 96 -6.52 2.96 4.25
C THR A 96 -7.58 3.72 5.06
N GLY A 97 -8.54 3.04 5.68
CA GLY A 97 -9.65 3.68 6.40
C GLY A 97 -9.31 4.31 7.77
N ARG A 98 -8.03 4.32 8.19
CA ARG A 98 -7.59 4.93 9.46
C ARG A 98 -6.33 5.78 9.31
N ARG A 99 -5.99 6.22 8.11
CA ARG A 99 -4.76 7.00 7.88
C ARG A 99 -4.70 8.24 8.78
N ASP A 100 -5.82 8.92 8.95
CA ASP A 100 -5.89 10.15 9.74
C ASP A 100 -5.74 9.88 11.24
N TYR A 101 -6.06 8.68 11.74
CA TYR A 101 -5.95 8.28 13.16
C TYR A 101 -4.53 8.42 13.71
N TYR A 102 -3.52 8.22 12.86
CA TYR A 102 -2.12 8.24 13.27
C TYR A 102 -1.37 9.43 12.69
N MET A 103 -1.76 9.91 11.51
CA MET A 103 -1.05 11.00 10.84
C MET A 103 -1.14 12.32 11.62
N LEU A 104 -2.32 12.68 12.13
CA LEU A 104 -2.51 13.93 12.89
C LEU A 104 -1.78 13.90 14.24
N PRO A 105 -1.91 12.86 15.09
CA PRO A 105 -1.11 12.78 16.32
C PRO A 105 0.40 12.70 16.05
N PHE A 106 0.83 12.01 15.00
CA PHE A 106 2.25 11.94 14.63
C PHE A 106 2.79 13.32 14.25
N ALA A 107 2.10 14.04 13.36
CA ALA A 107 2.52 15.37 12.93
C ALA A 107 2.58 16.35 14.10
N HIS A 108 1.61 16.30 15.02
CA HIS A 108 1.59 17.14 16.22
C HIS A 108 2.72 16.77 17.19
N GLY A 109 2.89 15.48 17.50
CA GLY A 109 3.95 15.00 18.40
C GLY A 109 5.37 15.29 17.90
N MET A 110 5.55 15.42 16.58
CA MET A 110 6.81 15.83 15.95
C MET A 110 6.96 17.35 15.79
N GLY A 111 5.98 18.15 16.24
CA GLY A 111 5.99 19.61 16.12
C GLY A 111 5.81 20.14 14.69
N LEU A 112 5.31 19.30 13.76
CA LEU A 112 5.06 19.69 12.36
C LEU A 112 3.76 20.49 12.21
N ILE A 113 2.83 20.34 13.15
CA ILE A 113 1.59 21.11 13.21
C ILE A 113 1.40 21.70 14.60
N PRO A 114 0.83 22.92 14.70
CA PRO A 114 0.61 23.57 15.98
C PRO A 114 -0.64 23.03 16.69
N ASP A 115 -0.76 23.32 17.98
CA ASP A 115 -1.88 22.93 18.84
C ASP A 115 -3.24 23.32 18.26
N GLU A 116 -3.34 24.50 17.66
CA GLU A 116 -4.58 25.03 17.08
C GLU A 116 -5.05 24.16 15.91
N LEU A 117 -4.12 23.68 15.08
CA LEU A 117 -4.45 22.80 13.95
C LEU A 117 -4.78 21.38 14.44
N TYR A 118 -4.04 20.86 15.41
CA TYR A 118 -4.27 19.53 15.97
C TYR A 118 -5.59 19.42 16.77
N LYS A 119 -5.92 20.44 17.56
CA LYS A 119 -7.16 20.52 18.34
C LYS A 119 -8.39 20.84 17.46
N GLY A 120 -8.17 21.11 16.18
CA GLY A 120 -9.20 21.36 15.19
C GLY A 120 -9.77 22.78 15.34
N ALA A 121 -9.09 23.77 14.77
CA ALA A 121 -9.55 25.15 14.62
C ALA A 121 -10.83 25.30 13.75
N GLY A 122 -11.87 24.50 14.02
CA GLY A 122 -13.20 24.55 13.42
C GLY A 122 -13.34 23.99 12.01
N HIS A 123 -12.28 23.42 11.41
CA HIS A 123 -12.28 23.01 10.00
C HIS A 123 -11.89 21.55 9.73
N THR A 124 -11.55 20.76 10.76
CA THR A 124 -11.30 19.32 10.59
C THR A 124 -12.61 18.55 10.72
N GLY A 125 -12.84 17.65 9.75
CA GLY A 125 -14.14 17.04 9.45
C GLY A 125 -14.75 16.20 10.59
N PRO A 126 -16.07 15.97 10.52
CA PRO A 126 -16.92 15.44 11.58
C PRO A 126 -16.56 14.05 12.12
N GLU A 127 -15.65 13.32 11.47
CA GLU A 127 -15.24 11.98 11.92
C GLU A 127 -14.46 11.97 13.23
N TYR A 128 -13.71 13.03 13.52
CA TYR A 128 -12.73 12.99 14.60
C TYR A 128 -13.27 13.38 15.98
N LYS A 129 -14.38 14.14 15.99
CA LYS A 129 -15.05 14.65 17.20
C LYS A 129 -16.50 15.04 16.88
N PRO A 130 -17.38 14.09 16.53
CA PRO A 130 -18.71 14.39 16.02
C PRO A 130 -19.55 15.22 17.00
N VAL A 131 -19.33 15.07 18.31
CA VAL A 131 -20.04 15.83 19.35
C VAL A 131 -19.54 17.28 19.41
N GLU A 132 -18.24 17.50 19.38
CA GLU A 132 -17.63 18.83 19.41
C GLU A 132 -17.81 19.56 18.08
N SER A 133 -17.73 18.87 16.95
CA SER A 133 -18.08 19.40 15.63
C SER A 133 -19.56 19.81 15.57
N LEU A 134 -20.47 19.02 16.15
CA LEU A 134 -21.89 19.36 16.26
C LEU A 134 -22.11 20.56 17.20
N ALA A 135 -21.36 20.65 18.30
CA ALA A 135 -21.42 21.79 19.22
C ALA A 135 -20.93 23.08 18.55
N MET A 136 -19.81 23.01 17.80
CA MET A 136 -19.29 24.15 17.03
C MET A 136 -20.26 24.59 15.93
N LEU A 137 -20.83 23.64 15.17
CA LEU A 137 -21.80 23.94 14.13
C LEU A 137 -23.08 24.57 14.71
N LYS A 138 -23.61 24.02 15.81
CA LYS A 138 -24.76 24.60 16.50
C LYS A 138 -24.46 26.03 16.93
N ARG A 139 -23.30 26.27 17.53
CA ARG A 139 -22.88 27.59 18.00
C ARG A 139 -22.68 28.61 16.86
N TRP A 140 -22.16 28.18 15.72
CA TRP A 140 -22.05 29.02 14.51
C TRP A 140 -23.45 29.39 13.98
N LEU A 141 -24.38 28.44 13.92
CA LEU A 141 -25.75 28.67 13.46
C LEU A 141 -26.58 29.53 14.43
N THR A 142 -26.26 29.52 15.73
CA THR A 142 -27.00 30.29 16.76
C THR A 142 -26.42 31.67 17.05
N TYR A 143 -25.30 32.05 16.42
CA TYR A 143 -24.61 33.34 16.63
C TYR A 143 -24.23 33.62 18.11
N GLU A 144 -23.98 32.57 18.89
CA GLU A 144 -23.51 32.73 20.27
C GLU A 144 -22.03 33.17 20.28
N SER A 145 -21.75 34.31 20.92
CA SER A 145 -20.39 34.88 21.04
C SER A 145 -19.46 33.98 21.87
N LEU A 146 -18.15 34.19 21.70
CA LEU A 146 -17.07 33.44 22.38
C LEU A 146 -17.22 33.34 23.90
#